data_AF-A0A926JWR2-F1
#
_entry.id   AF-A0A926JWR2-F1
#
_cell.length_a   1.000
_cell.length_b   1.000
_cell.length_c   1.000
_cell.angle_alpha   90.00
_cell.angle_beta   90.00
_cell.angle_gamma   90.00
#
_symmetry.space_group_name_H-M   'P 1'
#
loop_
_entity.id
_entity.type
_entity.pdbx_description
1 polymer ?
#
loop_
_entity_poly.entity_id
_entity_poly.type
_entity_poly.pdbx_seq_one_letter_code
_entity_poly.pdbx_strand_id
1 'polypeptide(L)'
;MSTPLTPPAGRAVPITRFVPVAPDADYETIRSRLLARLAVAAPEWTDHNAPDPGVTLAEATAYGLADLHYRVSERALDDWPLEARAWADDPGRHWHATLPVGRWDAEIDPSDPAVPARDLAPVSSVADALAQPGTSAALLEPLVRDSRSRADAIALLSAEPWASALRPVDRPAVVALLRARLVRQVAQEQADVIAGAVAGAHADAVAAAPRRSDPDAPLDVVAIDAAAAAELAWSLPLWDEEVVALVRRERHRRSREALRARLDVVRATTSDTLVATRAELALAGLDTDEARLAVAAAPQAAGLLPEDLEDPQGRSVVWPPHPVQALTCEPVTADDYARRARTHAGVSRAWTVRGRLTGIAWNGLPTGTLASIPVDPTAEALTLVVESRETLAASARDAFLRDVLATAIGPEVTAPFPDWRDDVDDLEPRRVICDEVGASLLERAPVLVQATLVTDVGVDRDAVVEDARARITAFFARGRPETFVPPPPQVVDGPWPRVDQPTLGWVPGEPVRFTEVVEAIVGNPAVWGVEDLAMKVEGAAAFVTASDGPLVIPANAVPTLADARCLRVRFSLTSRCGDA
;
A
#
# COMPACT_ATOMS: atom_id res chain seq x y z
N MET A 1 -37.32 16.09 -69.17
CA MET A 1 -37.55 15.00 -68.20
C MET A 1 -36.39 14.04 -68.34
N SER A 2 -35.53 13.95 -67.32
CA SER A 2 -34.69 12.79 -66.99
C SER A 2 -33.99 13.07 -65.65
N THR A 3 -34.27 12.19 -64.70
CA THR A 3 -33.83 12.15 -63.30
C THR A 3 -32.31 11.98 -63.18
N PRO A 4 -31.63 12.54 -62.15
CA PRO A 4 -30.24 12.16 -61.87
C PRO A 4 -30.19 10.79 -61.18
N LEU A 5 -29.32 9.92 -61.68
CA LEU A 5 -28.96 8.61 -61.14
C LEU A 5 -28.16 8.75 -59.84
N THR A 6 -28.62 8.08 -58.78
CA THR A 6 -27.89 7.82 -57.55
C THR A 6 -26.61 7.01 -57.84
N PRO A 7 -25.44 7.35 -57.27
CA PRO A 7 -24.23 6.56 -57.45
C PRO A 7 -24.30 5.23 -56.67
N PRO A 8 -23.62 4.16 -57.14
CA PRO A 8 -23.65 2.86 -56.47
C PRO A 8 -22.80 2.86 -55.19
N ALA A 9 -23.20 1.99 -54.26
CA ALA A 9 -22.59 1.78 -52.96
C ALA A 9 -21.11 1.36 -53.03
N GLY A 10 -20.31 1.93 -52.13
CA GLY A 10 -19.18 1.25 -51.49
C GLY A 10 -17.96 0.96 -52.37
N ARG A 11 -17.28 1.99 -52.88
CA ARG A 11 -15.85 1.86 -53.22
C ARG A 11 -15.02 2.09 -51.96
N ALA A 12 -14.39 1.03 -51.45
CA ALA A 12 -13.44 1.11 -50.35
C ALA A 12 -12.35 2.14 -50.66
N VAL A 13 -12.20 3.13 -49.78
CA VAL A 13 -11.08 4.07 -49.81
C VAL A 13 -9.83 3.27 -49.39
N PRO A 14 -8.72 3.30 -50.14
CA PRO A 14 -7.48 2.65 -49.73
C PRO A 14 -7.00 3.26 -48.42
N ILE A 15 -6.69 2.42 -47.43
CA ILE A 15 -6.08 2.84 -46.17
C ILE A 15 -4.70 3.44 -46.51
N THR A 16 -4.54 4.75 -46.27
CA THR A 16 -3.24 5.40 -46.35
C THR A 16 -2.43 5.14 -45.08
N ARG A 17 -1.12 4.92 -45.26
CA ARG A 17 -0.17 4.68 -44.16
C ARG A 17 -0.28 5.80 -43.11
N PHE A 18 -0.43 5.41 -41.85
CA PHE A 18 -0.41 6.31 -40.70
C PHE A 18 0.90 7.11 -40.68
N VAL A 19 0.81 8.43 -40.54
CA VAL A 19 1.96 9.33 -40.34
C VAL A 19 1.85 9.86 -38.90
N PRO A 20 2.73 9.43 -37.98
CA PRO A 20 2.66 9.85 -36.58
C PRO A 20 2.91 11.35 -36.44
N VAL A 21 2.11 12.01 -35.61
CA VAL A 21 2.37 13.38 -35.12
C VAL A 21 2.71 13.25 -33.64
N ALA A 22 3.81 13.88 -33.22
CA ALA A 22 4.26 13.88 -31.82
C ALA A 22 3.16 14.41 -30.88
N PRO A 23 3.01 13.86 -29.65
CA PRO A 23 4.08 13.27 -28.83
C PRO A 23 4.03 11.75 -28.65
N ASP A 24 3.50 11.01 -29.63
CA ASP A 24 3.48 9.54 -29.58
C ASP A 24 4.85 8.99 -30.00
N ALA A 25 5.71 8.73 -29.04
CA ALA A 25 6.96 8.01 -29.29
C ALA A 25 6.66 6.51 -29.37
N ASP A 26 6.13 6.07 -30.52
CA ASP A 26 5.98 4.64 -30.79
C ASP A 26 7.34 3.92 -30.76
N TYR A 27 7.32 2.62 -30.45
CA TYR A 27 8.53 1.79 -30.35
C TYR A 27 9.46 2.00 -31.54
N GLU A 28 8.91 2.08 -32.75
CA GLU A 28 9.69 2.21 -33.98
C GLU A 28 10.42 3.56 -34.05
N THR A 29 9.80 4.65 -33.61
CA THR A 29 10.42 5.97 -33.54
C THR A 29 11.55 6.01 -32.51
N ILE A 30 11.35 5.43 -31.32
CA ILE A 30 12.40 5.37 -30.28
C ILE A 30 13.56 4.49 -30.72
N ARG A 31 13.25 3.30 -31.26
CA ARG A 31 14.22 2.36 -31.82
C ARG A 31 15.05 3.03 -32.91
N SER A 32 14.41 3.69 -33.88
CA SER A 32 15.09 4.38 -34.98
C SER A 32 16.08 5.44 -34.48
N ARG A 33 15.68 6.21 -33.45
CA ARG A 33 16.55 7.24 -32.83
C ARG A 33 17.71 6.63 -32.06
N LEU A 34 17.45 5.55 -31.30
CA LEU A 34 18.48 4.84 -30.55
C LEU A 34 19.52 4.22 -31.49
N LEU A 35 19.08 3.52 -32.54
CA LEU A 35 19.99 2.92 -33.52
C LEU A 35 20.80 3.98 -34.29
N ALA A 36 20.16 5.09 -34.69
CA ALA A 36 20.87 6.19 -35.33
C ALA A 36 21.93 6.83 -34.41
N ARG A 37 21.65 6.93 -33.10
CA ARG A 37 22.61 7.42 -32.11
C ARG A 37 23.72 6.41 -31.82
N LEU A 38 23.40 5.14 -31.76
CA LEU A 38 24.35 4.06 -31.50
C LEU A 38 25.36 3.94 -32.64
N ALA A 39 24.93 4.07 -33.89
CA ALA A 39 25.82 4.12 -35.06
C ALA A 39 26.80 5.32 -35.06
N VAL A 40 26.42 6.42 -34.41
CA VAL A 40 27.28 7.60 -34.25
C VAL A 40 28.20 7.49 -33.04
N ALA A 41 27.72 6.90 -31.95
CA ALA A 41 28.43 6.82 -30.67
C ALA A 41 29.41 5.64 -30.60
N ALA A 42 29.16 4.56 -31.35
CA ALA A 42 30.00 3.36 -31.40
C ALA A 42 30.29 2.96 -32.86
N PRO A 43 31.00 3.79 -33.65
CA PRO A 43 31.32 3.52 -35.05
C PRO A 43 32.22 2.29 -35.26
N GLU A 44 32.85 1.80 -34.21
CA GLU A 44 33.67 0.58 -34.20
C GLU A 44 32.86 -0.72 -34.20
N TRP A 45 31.54 -0.67 -33.96
CA TRP A 45 30.67 -1.83 -34.11
C TRP A 45 30.39 -2.09 -35.59
N THR A 46 30.99 -3.15 -36.12
CA THR A 46 31.09 -3.39 -37.56
C THR A 46 29.78 -3.82 -38.23
N ASP A 47 28.82 -4.35 -37.48
CA ASP A 47 27.54 -4.80 -38.01
C ASP A 47 26.42 -4.44 -37.03
N HIS A 48 25.80 -3.27 -37.19
CA HIS A 48 24.55 -2.91 -36.50
C HIS A 48 23.36 -3.74 -37.03
N ASN A 49 23.50 -5.07 -37.05
CA ASN A 49 22.52 -6.01 -37.57
C ASN A 49 21.65 -6.58 -36.42
N ALA A 50 20.47 -7.10 -36.75
CA ALA A 50 19.53 -7.62 -35.76
C ALA A 50 20.08 -8.74 -34.83
N PRO A 51 21.04 -9.59 -35.27
CA PRO A 51 21.68 -10.57 -34.39
C PRO A 51 22.67 -9.99 -33.36
N ASP A 52 23.05 -8.71 -33.46
CA ASP A 52 24.01 -8.11 -32.54
C ASP A 52 23.39 -7.98 -31.13
N PRO A 53 24.06 -8.46 -30.06
CA PRO A 53 23.52 -8.43 -28.70
C PRO A 53 23.32 -7.00 -28.19
N GLY A 54 24.11 -6.04 -28.65
CA GLY A 54 23.96 -4.64 -28.32
C GLY A 54 22.81 -3.95 -29.07
N VAL A 55 22.54 -4.35 -30.32
CA VAL A 55 21.31 -3.95 -31.03
C VAL A 55 20.08 -4.51 -30.31
N THR A 56 20.15 -5.77 -29.85
CA THR A 56 19.08 -6.39 -29.06
C THR A 56 18.82 -5.61 -27.76
N LEU A 57 19.86 -5.18 -27.04
CA LEU A 57 19.72 -4.35 -25.84
C LEU A 57 19.14 -2.96 -26.16
N ALA A 58 19.53 -2.36 -27.29
CA ALA A 58 18.99 -1.08 -27.73
C ALA A 58 17.50 -1.20 -28.09
N GLU A 59 17.08 -2.31 -28.71
CA GLU A 59 15.68 -2.60 -29.00
C GLU A 59 14.87 -2.88 -27.72
N ALA A 60 15.42 -3.64 -26.77
CA ALA A 60 14.80 -3.85 -25.46
C ALA A 60 14.63 -2.52 -24.69
N THR A 61 15.63 -1.64 -24.76
CA THR A 61 15.58 -0.29 -24.18
C THR A 61 14.54 0.57 -24.90
N ALA A 62 14.47 0.52 -26.23
CA ALA A 62 13.47 1.23 -27.01
C ALA A 62 12.04 0.80 -26.62
N TYR A 63 11.85 -0.50 -26.43
CA TYR A 63 10.59 -1.06 -25.95
C TYR A 63 10.27 -0.60 -24.53
N GLY A 64 11.22 -0.68 -23.60
CA GLY A 64 11.02 -0.23 -22.22
C GLY A 64 10.68 1.26 -22.12
N LEU A 65 11.30 2.11 -22.94
CA LEU A 65 10.99 3.54 -23.02
C LEU A 65 9.64 3.81 -23.67
N ALA A 66 9.27 3.07 -24.72
CA ALA A 66 7.96 3.20 -25.35
C ALA A 66 6.84 2.75 -24.41
N ASP A 67 7.05 1.64 -23.70
CA ASP A 67 6.11 1.10 -22.71
C ASP A 67 5.98 2.06 -21.52
N LEU A 68 7.10 2.58 -21.00
CA LEU A 68 7.08 3.60 -19.95
C LEU A 68 6.35 4.86 -20.39
N HIS A 69 6.62 5.35 -21.60
CA HIS A 69 5.94 6.53 -22.15
C HIS A 69 4.45 6.29 -22.30
N TYR A 70 4.04 5.17 -22.90
CA TYR A 70 2.63 4.77 -22.99
C TYR A 70 1.97 4.69 -21.61
N ARG A 71 2.66 4.15 -20.62
CA ARG A 71 2.18 4.04 -19.23
C ARG A 71 2.13 5.36 -18.46
N VAL A 72 2.78 6.42 -18.93
CA VAL A 72 2.85 7.72 -18.24
C VAL A 72 2.01 8.78 -18.97
N SER A 73 1.92 8.69 -20.31
CA SER A 73 1.24 9.69 -21.15
C SER A 73 -0.20 9.31 -21.50
N GLU A 74 -0.45 8.04 -21.81
CA GLU A 74 -1.77 7.53 -22.23
C GLU A 74 -2.51 6.82 -21.08
N ARG A 75 -1.78 6.39 -20.05
CA ARG A 75 -2.31 5.75 -18.85
C ARG A 75 -1.96 6.62 -17.66
N ALA A 76 -2.96 7.20 -17.00
CA ALA A 76 -2.73 7.79 -15.69
C ALA A 76 -2.36 6.62 -14.75
N LEU A 77 -1.26 6.75 -14.00
CA LEU A 77 -0.89 5.76 -12.98
C LEU A 77 -2.05 5.49 -12.03
N ASP A 78 -2.98 6.43 -11.89
CA ASP A 78 -4.29 6.35 -11.22
C ASP A 78 -5.09 5.05 -11.39
N ASP A 79 -5.01 4.35 -12.53
CA ASP A 79 -5.77 3.11 -12.81
C ASP A 79 -4.98 1.81 -12.52
N TRP A 80 -3.79 1.95 -11.96
CA TRP A 80 -2.82 0.87 -11.83
C TRP A 80 -3.30 -0.42 -11.14
N PRO A 81 -4.25 -0.44 -10.16
CA PRO A 81 -4.62 -1.70 -9.51
C PRO A 81 -5.34 -2.67 -10.44
N LEU A 82 -5.88 -2.21 -11.59
CA LEU A 82 -6.65 -3.02 -12.54
C LEU A 82 -6.08 -3.04 -13.96
N GLU A 83 -4.94 -2.37 -14.20
CA GLU A 83 -4.53 -1.99 -15.56
C GLU A 83 -3.99 -3.12 -16.44
N ALA A 84 -3.56 -4.21 -15.82
CA ALA A 84 -3.39 -5.55 -16.37
C ALA A 84 -2.77 -6.31 -15.20
N ARG A 85 -3.41 -7.41 -14.78
CA ARG A 85 -2.80 -8.29 -13.78
C ARG A 85 -1.62 -8.99 -14.44
N ALA A 86 -0.49 -8.30 -14.61
CA ALA A 86 0.74 -8.88 -15.14
C ALA A 86 1.24 -10.04 -14.26
N TRP A 87 0.60 -10.27 -13.11
CA TRP A 87 0.80 -11.32 -12.11
C TRP A 87 -0.33 -12.37 -12.03
N ALA A 88 -1.56 -12.13 -12.53
CA ALA A 88 -2.62 -13.15 -12.50
C ALA A 88 -2.32 -14.29 -13.45
N ASP A 89 -2.84 -15.50 -13.24
CA ASP A 89 -2.53 -16.63 -14.13
C ASP A 89 -2.71 -16.28 -15.62
N ASP A 90 -1.79 -16.81 -16.43
CA ASP A 90 -1.64 -16.53 -17.87
C ASP A 90 -2.97 -16.36 -18.63
N PRO A 91 -4.00 -17.22 -18.48
CA PRO A 91 -5.30 -17.05 -19.15
C PRO A 91 -6.04 -15.73 -18.87
N GLY A 92 -5.64 -14.97 -17.84
CA GLY A 92 -6.20 -13.66 -17.47
C GLY A 92 -5.35 -12.44 -17.87
N ARG A 93 -4.09 -12.59 -18.32
CA ARG A 93 -3.15 -11.45 -18.51
C ARG A 93 -3.39 -10.66 -19.80
N HIS A 94 -3.62 -11.34 -20.92
CA HIS A 94 -3.65 -10.69 -22.23
C HIS A 94 -4.56 -11.39 -23.26
N TRP A 95 -4.99 -10.62 -24.27
CA TRP A 95 -5.74 -11.14 -25.43
C TRP A 95 -5.02 -12.26 -26.20
N HIS A 96 -3.70 -12.35 -26.08
CA HIS A 96 -2.88 -13.40 -26.67
C HIS A 96 -2.64 -14.59 -25.74
N ALA A 97 -2.97 -14.49 -24.44
CA ALA A 97 -2.85 -15.58 -23.47
C ALA A 97 -4.13 -16.42 -23.35
N THR A 98 -5.21 -15.98 -23.99
CA THR A 98 -6.36 -16.83 -24.38
C THR A 98 -6.07 -17.64 -25.64
N LEU A 99 -4.92 -17.42 -26.27
CA LEU A 99 -4.23 -18.39 -27.10
C LEU A 99 -3.14 -18.99 -26.21
N PRO A 100 -2.89 -20.30 -26.23
CA PRO A 100 -1.96 -20.95 -25.32
C PRO A 100 -0.55 -20.46 -25.64
N VAL A 101 -0.05 -19.51 -24.87
CA VAL A 101 1.37 -19.16 -24.84
C VAL A 101 1.97 -19.80 -23.59
N GLY A 102 2.14 -21.11 -23.64
CA GLY A 102 3.18 -21.76 -22.84
C GLY A 102 2.84 -22.23 -21.42
N ARG A 103 1.57 -22.40 -21.01
CA ARG A 103 1.19 -23.20 -19.84
C ARG A 103 -0.28 -23.65 -19.89
N TRP A 104 -0.49 -24.95 -20.12
CA TRP A 104 -1.72 -25.66 -19.71
C TRP A 104 -1.56 -26.04 -18.24
N ASP A 105 -2.62 -25.88 -17.44
CA ASP A 105 -2.63 -26.30 -16.04
C ASP A 105 -3.18 -27.73 -15.93
N ALA A 106 -2.31 -28.67 -15.53
CA ALA A 106 -2.65 -30.08 -15.40
C ALA A 106 -3.59 -30.37 -14.20
N GLU A 107 -3.77 -29.43 -13.26
CA GLU A 107 -4.74 -29.58 -12.18
C GLU A 107 -6.18 -29.30 -12.64
N ILE A 108 -6.35 -28.52 -13.72
CA ILE A 108 -7.66 -28.13 -14.25
C ILE A 108 -8.19 -29.15 -15.28
N ASP A 109 -7.30 -29.74 -16.09
CA ASP A 109 -7.66 -30.82 -17.02
C ASP A 109 -6.60 -31.94 -17.02
N PRO A 110 -6.82 -33.04 -16.28
CA PRO A 110 -5.86 -34.14 -16.20
C PRO A 110 -5.72 -34.95 -17.50
N SER A 111 -6.46 -34.61 -18.56
CA SER A 111 -6.37 -35.27 -19.87
C SER A 111 -5.40 -34.60 -20.87
N ASP A 112 -4.81 -33.43 -20.54
CA ASP A 112 -3.88 -32.71 -21.42
C ASP A 112 -2.65 -32.13 -20.63
N PRO A 113 -1.50 -32.82 -20.62
CA PRO A 113 -0.36 -32.42 -19.78
C PRO A 113 0.36 -31.17 -20.29
N ALA A 114 0.63 -30.24 -19.36
CA ALA A 114 1.43 -29.03 -19.54
C ALA A 114 2.74 -29.28 -20.32
N VAL A 115 2.94 -28.54 -21.41
CA VAL A 115 4.16 -28.60 -22.21
C VAL A 115 5.17 -27.56 -21.69
N PRO A 116 6.35 -27.96 -21.20
CA PRO A 116 7.43 -27.04 -20.86
C PRO A 116 7.87 -26.20 -22.06
N ALA A 117 8.17 -24.91 -21.88
CA ALA A 117 8.61 -24.02 -22.97
C ALA A 117 9.85 -24.52 -23.76
N ARG A 118 10.68 -25.37 -23.14
CA ARG A 118 11.83 -26.06 -23.77
C ARG A 118 11.44 -27.19 -24.73
N ASP A 119 10.20 -27.66 -24.67
CA ASP A 119 9.68 -28.77 -25.48
C ASP A 119 8.88 -28.28 -26.70
N LEU A 120 8.62 -26.97 -26.82
CA LEU A 120 8.19 -26.33 -28.06
C LEU A 120 9.32 -26.37 -29.08
N ALA A 121 9.01 -26.69 -30.33
CA ALA A 121 10.00 -26.70 -31.39
C ALA A 121 10.48 -25.26 -31.59
N PRO A 122 11.68 -25.02 -32.14
CA PRO A 122 12.01 -23.70 -32.63
C PRO A 122 10.87 -23.21 -33.52
N VAL A 123 10.31 -22.02 -33.27
CA VAL A 123 9.18 -21.46 -34.04
C VAL A 123 9.43 -21.52 -35.56
N SER A 124 10.70 -21.50 -35.97
CA SER A 124 11.14 -21.73 -37.34
C SER A 124 10.72 -23.09 -37.93
N SER A 125 10.76 -24.20 -37.20
CA SER A 125 10.37 -25.51 -37.75
C SER A 125 8.86 -25.63 -37.97
N VAL A 126 8.05 -24.99 -37.12
CA VAL A 126 6.59 -24.89 -37.33
C VAL A 126 6.29 -24.01 -38.54
N ALA A 127 7.00 -22.89 -38.67
CA ALA A 127 6.88 -22.01 -39.83
C ALA A 127 7.25 -22.72 -41.14
N ASP A 128 8.35 -23.49 -41.15
CA ASP A 128 8.81 -24.26 -42.32
C ASP A 128 7.78 -25.33 -42.73
N ALA A 129 7.20 -26.05 -41.76
CA ALA A 129 6.15 -27.02 -42.00
C ALA A 129 4.88 -26.38 -42.59
N LEU A 130 4.51 -25.19 -42.11
CA LEU A 130 3.37 -24.41 -42.59
C LEU A 130 3.64 -23.65 -43.90
N ALA A 131 4.86 -23.68 -44.43
CA ALA A 131 5.23 -23.10 -45.72
C ALA A 131 5.21 -24.13 -46.87
N GLN A 132 5.17 -25.43 -46.57
CA GLN A 132 5.17 -26.48 -47.60
C GLN A 132 3.83 -26.54 -48.36
N PRO A 133 3.83 -26.79 -49.68
CA PRO A 133 2.59 -26.81 -50.48
C PRO A 133 1.50 -27.77 -49.96
N GLY A 134 1.89 -28.91 -49.39
CA GLY A 134 0.97 -29.94 -48.88
C GLY A 134 0.44 -29.71 -47.45
N THR A 135 1.08 -28.83 -46.68
CA THR A 135 0.76 -28.54 -45.27
C THR A 135 0.67 -27.05 -44.99
N SER A 136 0.44 -26.25 -46.05
CA SER A 136 0.51 -24.80 -45.96
C SER A 136 -0.55 -24.22 -45.04
N ALA A 137 -0.21 -23.14 -44.32
CA ALA A 137 -1.18 -22.41 -43.48
C ALA A 137 -2.40 -21.94 -44.29
N ALA A 138 -2.22 -21.57 -45.57
CA ALA A 138 -3.31 -21.15 -46.44
C ALA A 138 -4.36 -22.25 -46.68
N LEU A 139 -3.96 -23.52 -46.67
CA LEU A 139 -4.87 -24.66 -46.77
C LEU A 139 -5.43 -25.06 -45.40
N LEU A 140 -4.62 -24.97 -44.34
CA LEU A 140 -4.99 -25.42 -43.00
C LEU A 140 -5.92 -24.43 -42.27
N GLU A 141 -5.73 -23.12 -42.45
CA GLU A 141 -6.48 -22.07 -41.74
C GLU A 141 -8.00 -22.17 -41.97
N PRO A 142 -8.54 -22.35 -43.19
CA PRO A 142 -9.97 -22.53 -43.41
C PRO A 142 -10.52 -23.79 -42.73
N LEU A 143 -9.79 -24.90 -42.80
CA LEU A 143 -10.22 -26.19 -42.23
C LEU A 143 -10.28 -26.15 -40.70
N VAL A 144 -9.30 -25.49 -40.07
CA VAL A 144 -9.30 -25.25 -38.62
C VAL A 144 -10.43 -24.32 -38.22
N ARG A 145 -10.76 -23.33 -39.05
CA ARG A 145 -11.90 -22.41 -38.78
C ARG A 145 -13.26 -23.10 -38.87
N ASP A 146 -13.41 -24.02 -39.82
CA ASP A 146 -14.65 -24.78 -40.04
C ASP A 146 -14.85 -25.93 -39.03
N SER A 147 -13.84 -26.20 -38.19
CA SER A 147 -13.92 -27.21 -37.13
C SER A 147 -14.93 -26.81 -36.05
N ARG A 148 -15.74 -27.77 -35.58
CA ARG A 148 -16.82 -27.49 -34.62
C ARG A 148 -16.32 -27.22 -33.20
N SER A 149 -15.13 -27.72 -32.89
CA SER A 149 -14.48 -27.56 -31.59
C SER A 149 -12.97 -27.57 -31.75
N ARG A 150 -12.27 -27.13 -30.69
CA ARG A 150 -10.82 -27.28 -30.59
C ARG A 150 -10.36 -28.73 -30.70
N ALA A 151 -11.10 -29.66 -30.10
CA ALA A 151 -10.79 -31.09 -30.17
C ALA A 151 -10.83 -31.61 -31.62
N ASP A 152 -11.82 -31.19 -32.41
CA ASP A 152 -11.92 -31.54 -33.83
C ASP A 152 -10.75 -30.96 -34.64
N ALA A 153 -10.35 -29.71 -34.35
CA ALA A 153 -9.20 -29.09 -34.98
C ALA A 153 -7.88 -29.82 -34.65
N ILE A 154 -7.71 -30.26 -33.39
CA ILE A 154 -6.54 -31.07 -32.99
C ILE A 154 -6.59 -32.45 -33.67
N ALA A 155 -7.77 -33.06 -33.81
CA ALA A 155 -7.94 -34.32 -34.52
C ALA A 155 -7.60 -34.18 -36.01
N LEU A 156 -7.98 -33.07 -36.65
CA LEU A 156 -7.58 -32.73 -38.03
C LEU A 156 -6.04 -32.67 -38.16
N LEU A 157 -5.36 -31.97 -37.25
CA LEU A 157 -3.90 -31.90 -37.24
C LEU A 157 -3.22 -33.23 -36.88
N SER A 158 -3.97 -34.19 -36.36
CA SER A 158 -3.51 -35.54 -36.02
C SER A 158 -3.68 -36.55 -37.16
N ALA A 159 -4.24 -36.12 -38.31
CA ALA A 159 -4.33 -36.88 -39.54
C ALA A 159 -3.29 -36.43 -40.58
N GLU A 160 -2.96 -37.28 -41.54
CA GLU A 160 -2.10 -36.90 -42.67
C GLU A 160 -2.80 -35.85 -43.56
N PRO A 161 -2.07 -34.89 -44.15
CA PRO A 161 -0.59 -34.76 -44.15
C PRO A 161 0.01 -34.02 -42.93
N TRP A 162 -0.81 -33.54 -41.99
CA TRP A 162 -0.33 -32.69 -40.88
C TRP A 162 0.28 -33.48 -39.73
N ALA A 163 -0.16 -34.73 -39.54
CA ALA A 163 0.35 -35.62 -38.50
C ALA A 163 1.86 -35.83 -38.58
N SER A 164 2.39 -35.94 -39.81
CA SER A 164 3.81 -36.10 -40.10
C SER A 164 4.60 -34.78 -40.11
N ALA A 165 3.93 -33.66 -40.38
CA ALA A 165 4.55 -32.33 -40.46
C ALA A 165 4.61 -31.59 -39.10
N LEU A 166 3.67 -31.87 -38.19
CA LEU A 166 3.55 -31.19 -36.90
C LEU A 166 3.64 -32.21 -35.75
N ARG A 167 4.55 -31.95 -34.81
CA ARG A 167 4.67 -32.76 -33.60
C ARG A 167 3.40 -32.63 -32.77
N PRO A 168 2.92 -33.70 -32.11
CA PRO A 168 1.70 -33.66 -31.29
C PRO A 168 1.65 -32.49 -30.30
N VAL A 169 2.80 -32.19 -29.69
CA VAL A 169 3.01 -31.15 -28.70
C VAL A 169 2.78 -29.71 -29.23
N ASP A 170 3.00 -29.48 -30.54
CA ASP A 170 2.88 -28.14 -31.14
C ASP A 170 1.47 -27.86 -31.70
N ARG A 171 0.64 -28.90 -31.91
CA ARG A 171 -0.65 -28.80 -32.59
C ARG A 171 -1.61 -27.82 -31.95
N PRO A 172 -1.79 -27.79 -30.61
CA PRO A 172 -2.77 -26.87 -30.03
C PRO A 172 -2.35 -25.40 -30.16
N ALA A 173 -1.04 -25.11 -30.13
CA ALA A 173 -0.52 -23.76 -30.37
C ALA A 173 -0.73 -23.32 -31.82
N VAL A 174 -0.56 -24.23 -32.79
CA VAL A 174 -0.88 -23.98 -34.20
C VAL A 174 -2.37 -23.72 -34.40
N VAL A 175 -3.25 -24.55 -33.82
CA VAL A 175 -4.71 -24.35 -33.85
C VAL A 175 -5.09 -22.95 -33.36
N ALA A 176 -4.54 -22.56 -32.21
CA ALA A 176 -4.78 -21.26 -31.65
C ALA A 176 -4.27 -20.12 -32.55
N LEU A 177 -3.07 -20.24 -33.12
CA LEU A 177 -2.53 -19.24 -34.05
C LEU A 177 -3.41 -19.04 -35.28
N LEU A 178 -3.98 -20.12 -35.82
CA LEU A 178 -4.88 -20.07 -36.99
C LEU A 178 -6.28 -19.53 -36.65
N ARG A 179 -6.77 -19.76 -35.42
CA ARG A 179 -8.02 -19.18 -34.89
C ARG A 179 -7.87 -17.71 -34.47
N ALA A 180 -6.68 -17.30 -34.04
CA ALA A 180 -6.39 -15.99 -33.44
C ALA A 180 -6.94 -14.80 -34.22
N ARG A 181 -6.78 -14.82 -35.54
CA ARG A 181 -7.24 -13.74 -36.42
C ARG A 181 -8.77 -13.64 -36.44
N LEU A 182 -9.48 -14.76 -36.47
CA LEU A 182 -10.94 -14.78 -36.47
C LEU A 182 -11.47 -14.26 -35.14
N VAL A 183 -10.95 -14.73 -34.01
CA VAL A 183 -11.33 -14.26 -32.68
C VAL A 183 -11.12 -12.74 -32.56
N ARG A 184 -9.96 -12.23 -32.99
CA ARG A 184 -9.67 -10.78 -32.97
C ARG A 184 -10.59 -9.98 -33.89
N GLN A 185 -10.88 -10.50 -35.08
CA GLN A 185 -11.78 -9.87 -36.03
C GLN A 185 -13.19 -9.77 -35.42
N VAL A 186 -13.73 -10.87 -34.89
CA VAL A 186 -15.05 -10.89 -34.22
C VAL A 186 -15.06 -9.95 -33.02
N ALA A 187 -14.02 -9.94 -32.21
CA ALA A 187 -13.89 -9.06 -31.05
C ALA A 187 -13.90 -7.56 -31.41
N GLN A 188 -13.50 -7.21 -32.64
CA GLN A 188 -13.50 -5.84 -33.15
C GLN A 188 -14.81 -5.50 -33.87
N GLU A 189 -15.29 -6.38 -34.75
CA GLU A 189 -16.47 -6.15 -35.57
C GLU A 189 -17.78 -6.30 -34.79
N GLN A 190 -17.81 -7.15 -33.75
CA GLN A 190 -18.98 -7.43 -32.91
C GLN A 190 -18.85 -6.83 -31.50
N ALA A 191 -17.99 -5.81 -31.33
CA ALA A 191 -17.72 -5.21 -30.03
C ALA A 191 -19.00 -4.74 -29.31
N ASP A 192 -19.92 -4.07 -30.04
CA ASP A 192 -21.18 -3.57 -29.46
C ASP A 192 -22.12 -4.70 -29.03
N VAL A 193 -22.15 -5.81 -29.78
CA VAL A 193 -22.97 -6.98 -29.46
C VAL A 193 -22.46 -7.66 -28.19
N ILE A 194 -21.14 -7.86 -28.10
CA ILE A 194 -20.49 -8.44 -26.93
C ILE A 194 -20.70 -7.53 -25.71
N ALA A 195 -20.51 -6.22 -25.87
CA ALA A 195 -20.75 -5.23 -24.81
C ALA A 195 -22.21 -5.23 -24.34
N GLY A 196 -23.16 -5.38 -25.27
CA GLY A 196 -24.58 -5.50 -24.98
C GLY A 196 -24.94 -6.72 -24.14
N ALA A 197 -24.46 -7.91 -24.53
CA ALA A 197 -24.70 -9.15 -23.79
C ALA A 197 -24.13 -9.09 -22.36
N VAL A 198 -22.90 -8.60 -22.20
CA VAL A 198 -22.29 -8.40 -20.87
C VAL A 198 -23.06 -7.36 -20.06
N ALA A 199 -23.53 -6.27 -20.68
CA ALA A 199 -24.35 -5.26 -20.01
C ALA A 199 -25.67 -5.85 -19.49
N GLY A 200 -26.35 -6.63 -20.34
CA GLY A 200 -27.63 -7.26 -20.04
C GLY A 200 -27.51 -8.24 -18.89
N ALA A 201 -26.57 -9.19 -18.98
CA ALA A 201 -26.32 -10.17 -17.94
C ALA A 201 -25.99 -9.52 -16.59
N HIS A 202 -25.17 -8.45 -16.58
CA HIS A 202 -24.87 -7.70 -15.36
C HIS A 202 -26.11 -6.98 -14.81
N ALA A 203 -26.89 -6.30 -15.66
CA ALA A 203 -28.09 -5.60 -15.24
C ALA A 203 -29.14 -6.54 -14.64
N ASP A 204 -29.30 -7.73 -15.23
CA ASP A 204 -30.19 -8.77 -14.72
C ASP A 204 -29.74 -9.29 -13.35
N ALA A 205 -28.43 -9.50 -13.17
CA ALA A 205 -27.86 -9.90 -11.89
C ALA A 205 -28.07 -8.83 -10.80
N VAL A 206 -27.86 -7.55 -11.13
CA VAL A 206 -28.14 -6.42 -10.22
C VAL A 206 -29.63 -6.34 -9.88
N ALA A 207 -30.52 -6.48 -10.86
CA ALA A 207 -31.97 -6.44 -10.65
C ALA A 207 -32.48 -7.61 -9.80
N ALA A 208 -31.79 -8.76 -9.84
CA ALA A 208 -32.07 -9.92 -9.01
C ALA A 208 -31.50 -9.80 -7.59
N ALA A 209 -30.55 -8.90 -7.33
CA ALA A 209 -29.84 -8.80 -6.06
C ALA A 209 -30.73 -8.69 -4.81
N PRO A 210 -31.79 -7.86 -4.78
CA PRO A 210 -32.65 -7.73 -3.61
C PRO A 210 -33.47 -8.99 -3.28
N ARG A 211 -33.53 -9.96 -4.20
CA ARG A 211 -34.29 -11.22 -4.05
C ARG A 211 -33.41 -12.39 -3.61
N ARG A 212 -32.09 -12.17 -3.47
CA ARG A 212 -31.15 -13.18 -3.01
C ARG A 212 -31.29 -13.43 -1.51
N SER A 213 -30.93 -14.63 -1.08
CA SER A 213 -30.92 -15.04 0.33
C SER A 213 -30.04 -14.14 1.20
N ASP A 214 -28.98 -13.60 0.59
CA ASP A 214 -28.08 -12.59 1.14
C ASP A 214 -28.00 -11.43 0.13
N PRO A 215 -28.76 -10.35 0.33
CA PRO A 215 -28.74 -9.18 -0.55
C PRO A 215 -27.40 -8.43 -0.56
N ASP A 216 -26.60 -8.58 0.49
CA ASP A 216 -25.33 -7.87 0.69
C ASP A 216 -24.13 -8.66 0.12
N ALA A 217 -24.34 -9.92 -0.28
CA ALA A 217 -23.31 -10.73 -0.91
C ALA A 217 -22.88 -10.17 -2.28
N PRO A 218 -21.56 -10.27 -2.63
CA PRO A 218 -21.05 -9.91 -3.95
C PRO A 218 -21.82 -10.59 -5.10
N LEU A 219 -21.83 -9.97 -6.28
CA LEU A 219 -22.42 -10.57 -7.46
C LEU A 219 -21.59 -11.76 -7.93
N ASP A 220 -22.27 -12.84 -8.36
CA ASP A 220 -21.60 -14.01 -8.94
C ASP A 220 -21.17 -13.70 -10.37
N VAL A 221 -19.92 -13.25 -10.50
CA VAL A 221 -19.32 -12.89 -11.79
C VAL A 221 -19.23 -14.08 -12.73
N VAL A 222 -19.02 -15.30 -12.21
CA VAL A 222 -18.94 -16.51 -13.05
C VAL A 222 -20.30 -16.82 -13.67
N ALA A 223 -21.38 -16.64 -12.90
CA ALA A 223 -22.74 -16.79 -13.42
C ALA A 223 -23.09 -15.71 -14.47
N ILE A 224 -22.64 -14.46 -14.25
CA ILE A 224 -22.82 -13.36 -15.22
C ILE A 224 -22.09 -13.69 -16.53
N ASP A 225 -20.83 -14.11 -16.46
CA ASP A 225 -20.03 -14.48 -17.62
C ASP A 225 -20.66 -15.64 -18.39
N ALA A 226 -21.15 -16.66 -17.68
CA ALA A 226 -21.83 -17.81 -18.28
C ALA A 226 -23.14 -17.41 -18.99
N ALA A 227 -23.92 -16.50 -18.40
CA ALA A 227 -25.16 -16.00 -19.00
C ALA A 227 -24.89 -15.20 -20.28
N ALA A 228 -23.91 -14.28 -20.25
CA ALA A 228 -23.49 -13.52 -21.43
C ALA A 228 -22.91 -14.43 -22.53
N ALA A 229 -22.13 -15.45 -22.15
CA ALA A 229 -21.60 -16.42 -23.11
C ALA A 229 -22.69 -17.25 -23.76
N ALA A 230 -23.71 -17.69 -23.00
CA ALA A 230 -24.84 -18.46 -23.52
C ALA A 230 -25.69 -17.65 -24.51
N GLU A 231 -25.84 -16.34 -24.29
CA GLU A 231 -26.49 -15.43 -25.25
C GLU A 231 -25.70 -15.34 -26.57
N LEU A 232 -24.37 -15.24 -26.46
CA LEU A 232 -23.48 -15.06 -27.62
C LEU A 232 -23.21 -16.35 -28.40
N ALA A 233 -23.30 -17.52 -27.77
CA ALA A 233 -22.89 -18.82 -28.31
C ALA A 233 -23.50 -19.15 -29.69
N TRP A 234 -24.73 -18.70 -29.95
CA TRP A 234 -25.43 -18.96 -31.21
C TRP A 234 -25.22 -17.87 -32.27
N SER A 235 -24.63 -16.74 -31.88
CA SER A 235 -24.51 -15.53 -32.71
C SER A 235 -23.10 -15.33 -33.28
N LEU A 236 -22.08 -15.90 -32.64
CA LEU A 236 -20.68 -15.73 -33.02
C LEU A 236 -20.13 -17.02 -33.64
N PRO A 237 -19.29 -16.95 -34.70
CA PRO A 237 -18.65 -18.11 -35.32
C PRO A 237 -17.43 -18.59 -34.51
N LEU A 238 -17.60 -18.71 -33.18
CA LEU A 238 -16.55 -18.99 -32.21
C LEU A 238 -16.89 -20.25 -31.40
N TRP A 239 -15.87 -20.89 -30.85
CA TRP A 239 -16.06 -21.99 -29.89
C TRP A 239 -16.48 -21.43 -28.52
N ASP A 240 -17.13 -22.26 -27.71
CA ASP A 240 -17.65 -21.85 -26.39
C ASP A 240 -16.54 -21.23 -25.51
N GLU A 241 -15.35 -21.82 -25.51
CA GLU A 241 -14.20 -21.29 -24.77
C GLU A 241 -13.71 -19.93 -25.29
N GLU A 242 -13.84 -19.66 -26.59
CA GLU A 242 -13.45 -18.39 -27.20
C GLU A 242 -14.51 -17.31 -26.90
N VAL A 243 -15.79 -17.67 -26.88
CA VAL A 243 -16.89 -16.76 -26.48
C VAL A 243 -16.72 -16.35 -25.02
N VAL A 244 -16.47 -17.31 -24.12
CA VAL A 244 -16.21 -17.04 -22.69
C VAL A 244 -15.01 -16.10 -22.53
N ALA A 245 -13.95 -16.29 -23.32
CA ALA A 245 -12.79 -15.39 -23.33
C ALA A 245 -13.14 -13.95 -23.74
N LEU A 246 -13.99 -13.77 -24.75
CA LEU A 246 -14.45 -12.43 -25.18
C LEU A 246 -15.34 -11.75 -24.15
N VAL A 247 -16.22 -12.50 -23.51
CA VAL A 247 -17.08 -12.02 -22.41
C VAL A 247 -16.21 -11.53 -21.25
N ARG A 248 -15.25 -12.33 -20.78
CA ARG A 248 -14.31 -11.95 -19.71
C ARG A 248 -13.52 -10.69 -20.05
N ARG A 249 -13.04 -10.58 -21.30
CA ARG A 249 -12.33 -9.38 -21.79
C ARG A 249 -13.21 -8.14 -21.66
N GLU A 250 -14.44 -8.23 -22.12
CA GLU A 250 -15.38 -7.12 -22.10
C GLU A 250 -15.79 -6.75 -20.66
N ARG A 251 -15.98 -7.74 -19.79
CA ARG A 251 -16.19 -7.53 -18.36
C ARG A 251 -15.04 -6.76 -17.73
N HIS A 252 -13.78 -7.17 -17.95
CA HIS A 252 -12.62 -6.45 -17.42
C HIS A 252 -12.53 -5.01 -17.91
N ARG A 253 -12.85 -4.75 -19.19
CA ARG A 253 -12.92 -3.39 -19.74
C ARG A 253 -13.92 -2.54 -18.95
N ARG A 254 -15.10 -3.10 -18.65
CA ARG A 254 -16.14 -2.44 -17.85
C ARG A 254 -15.76 -2.26 -16.39
N SER A 255 -15.15 -3.25 -15.74
CA SER A 255 -14.62 -3.12 -14.36
C SER A 255 -13.65 -1.95 -14.27
N ARG A 256 -12.76 -1.78 -15.26
CA ARG A 256 -11.84 -0.63 -15.33
C ARG A 256 -12.58 0.70 -15.46
N GLU A 257 -13.58 0.79 -16.32
CA GLU A 257 -14.39 2.00 -16.49
C GLU A 257 -15.19 2.34 -15.22
N ALA A 258 -15.72 1.31 -14.56
CA ALA A 258 -16.44 1.42 -13.30
C ALA A 258 -15.53 1.92 -12.16
N LEU A 259 -14.29 1.44 -12.08
CA LEU A 259 -13.29 1.94 -11.13
C LEU A 259 -12.91 3.39 -11.42
N ARG A 260 -12.60 3.73 -12.68
CA ARG A 260 -12.28 5.11 -13.10
C ARG A 260 -13.34 6.10 -12.66
N ALA A 261 -14.60 5.75 -12.85
CA ALA A 261 -15.74 6.59 -12.45
C ALA A 261 -15.88 6.75 -10.93
N ARG A 262 -15.22 5.90 -10.12
CA ARG A 262 -15.31 5.85 -8.65
C ARG A 262 -13.97 6.09 -7.96
N LEU A 263 -12.96 6.51 -8.69
CA LEU A 263 -11.61 6.64 -8.15
C LEU A 263 -11.56 7.63 -6.97
N ASP A 264 -12.36 8.69 -7.00
CA ASP A 264 -12.47 9.64 -5.90
C ASP A 264 -13.03 8.99 -4.62
N VAL A 265 -14.03 8.10 -4.75
CA VAL A 265 -14.60 7.35 -3.63
C VAL A 265 -13.57 6.38 -3.06
N VAL A 266 -12.85 5.67 -3.94
CA VAL A 266 -11.77 4.78 -3.56
C VAL A 266 -10.65 5.54 -2.82
N ARG A 267 -10.23 6.68 -3.35
CA ARG A 267 -9.18 7.53 -2.75
C ARG A 267 -9.58 8.12 -1.40
N ALA A 268 -10.87 8.37 -1.18
CA ALA A 268 -11.40 8.88 0.09
C ALA A 268 -11.72 7.78 1.11
N THR A 269 -11.47 6.50 0.77
CA THR A 269 -11.84 5.38 1.63
C THR A 269 -10.98 5.34 2.90
N THR A 270 -11.64 5.19 4.05
CA THR A 270 -11.03 4.99 5.37
C THR A 270 -11.37 3.59 5.90
N SER A 271 -10.81 3.19 7.04
CA SER A 271 -11.18 1.91 7.69
C SER A 271 -12.68 1.80 7.93
N ASP A 272 -13.33 2.91 8.32
CA ASP A 272 -14.76 2.94 8.63
C ASP A 272 -15.63 2.79 7.37
N THR A 273 -15.16 3.26 6.22
CA THR A 273 -15.93 3.23 4.97
C THR A 273 -15.58 2.06 4.05
N LEU A 274 -14.55 1.28 4.37
CA LEU A 274 -14.00 0.22 3.52
C LEU A 274 -15.06 -0.79 3.04
N VAL A 275 -15.92 -1.24 3.95
CA VAL A 275 -16.98 -2.21 3.62
C VAL A 275 -17.98 -1.62 2.63
N ALA A 276 -18.38 -0.36 2.83
CA ALA A 276 -19.31 0.33 1.94
C ALA A 276 -18.70 0.56 0.55
N THR A 277 -17.42 0.98 0.47
CA THR A 277 -16.71 1.13 -0.80
C THR A 277 -16.66 -0.18 -1.57
N ARG A 278 -16.32 -1.30 -0.91
CA ARG A 278 -16.27 -2.62 -1.56
C ARG A 278 -17.64 -3.05 -2.09
N ALA A 279 -18.71 -2.82 -1.33
CA ALA A 279 -20.08 -3.10 -1.78
C ALA A 279 -20.47 -2.27 -2.99
N GLU A 280 -20.11 -0.98 -3.02
CA GLU A 280 -20.37 -0.10 -4.16
C GLU A 280 -19.63 -0.57 -5.43
N LEU A 281 -18.35 -0.96 -5.29
CA LEU A 281 -17.55 -1.50 -6.40
C LEU A 281 -18.12 -2.82 -6.92
N ALA A 282 -18.58 -3.71 -6.03
CA ALA A 282 -19.21 -4.96 -6.42
C ALA A 282 -20.50 -4.73 -7.24
N LEU A 283 -21.35 -3.77 -6.81
CA LEU A 283 -22.54 -3.37 -7.58
C LEU A 283 -22.18 -2.76 -8.94
N ALA A 284 -21.01 -2.14 -9.04
CA ALA A 284 -20.48 -1.59 -10.28
C ALA A 284 -19.92 -2.67 -11.23
N GLY A 285 -19.89 -3.95 -10.82
CA GLY A 285 -19.47 -5.08 -11.65
C GLY A 285 -18.04 -5.55 -11.43
N LEU A 286 -17.37 -5.05 -10.39
CA LEU A 286 -16.09 -5.61 -9.96
C LEU A 286 -16.31 -6.91 -9.20
N ASP A 287 -15.50 -7.92 -9.49
CA ASP A 287 -15.47 -9.12 -8.65
C ASP A 287 -14.85 -8.84 -7.27
N THR A 288 -14.91 -9.82 -6.35
CA THR A 288 -14.40 -9.66 -4.98
C THR A 288 -12.91 -9.31 -4.94
N ASP A 289 -12.10 -9.91 -5.81
CA ASP A 289 -10.66 -9.66 -5.89
C ASP A 289 -10.37 -8.30 -6.53
N GLU A 290 -11.09 -7.93 -7.59
CA GLU A 290 -11.02 -6.62 -8.23
C GLU A 290 -11.39 -5.52 -7.27
N ALA A 291 -12.46 -5.67 -6.48
CA ALA A 291 -12.85 -4.70 -5.47
C ALA A 291 -11.82 -4.62 -4.33
N ARG A 292 -11.22 -5.75 -3.93
CA ARG A 292 -10.15 -5.83 -2.93
C ARG A 292 -8.86 -5.14 -3.41
N LEU A 293 -8.46 -5.33 -4.66
CA LEU A 293 -7.28 -4.69 -5.24
C LEU A 293 -7.55 -3.21 -5.57
N ALA A 294 -8.75 -2.87 -6.01
CA ALA A 294 -9.13 -1.49 -6.33
C ALA A 294 -8.98 -0.56 -5.12
N VAL A 295 -9.35 -1.01 -3.91
CA VAL A 295 -9.17 -0.20 -2.70
C VAL A 295 -7.70 0.06 -2.35
N ALA A 296 -6.75 -0.66 -2.94
CA ALA A 296 -5.33 -0.35 -2.84
C ALA A 296 -4.93 0.92 -3.62
N ALA A 297 -5.78 1.48 -4.50
CA ALA A 297 -5.53 2.82 -5.03
C ALA A 297 -5.71 3.93 -3.97
N ALA A 298 -6.30 3.62 -2.81
CA ALA A 298 -6.42 4.56 -1.72
C ALA A 298 -5.01 4.89 -1.17
N PRO A 299 -4.64 6.18 -1.08
CA PRO A 299 -3.29 6.56 -0.65
C PRO A 299 -2.96 6.11 0.79
N GLN A 300 -3.98 5.98 1.64
CA GLN A 300 -3.89 5.46 3.01
C GLN A 300 -4.97 4.41 3.22
N ALA A 301 -4.80 3.23 2.62
CA ALA A 301 -5.70 2.11 2.86
C ALA A 301 -5.57 1.65 4.32
N ALA A 302 -6.45 2.15 5.18
CA ALA A 302 -6.34 1.93 6.60
C ALA A 302 -6.69 0.48 6.96
N GLY A 303 -5.75 -0.20 7.62
CA GLY A 303 -5.81 -1.64 7.89
C GLY A 303 -5.29 -2.53 6.75
N LEU A 304 -4.77 -1.94 5.67
CA LEU A 304 -4.05 -2.66 4.64
C LEU A 304 -2.59 -2.82 5.08
N LEU A 305 -2.14 -4.05 5.18
CA LEU A 305 -0.74 -4.38 5.40
C LEU A 305 -0.05 -4.65 4.05
N PRO A 306 1.27 -4.47 3.93
CA PRO A 306 2.02 -4.81 2.71
C PRO A 306 1.69 -6.20 2.16
N GLU A 307 1.58 -7.19 3.04
CA GLU A 307 1.29 -8.59 2.76
C GLU A 307 -0.12 -8.84 2.22
N ASP A 308 -1.10 -7.96 2.49
CA ASP A 308 -2.43 -8.05 1.88
C ASP A 308 -2.37 -7.87 0.35
N LEU A 309 -1.29 -7.28 -0.13
CA LEU A 309 -0.98 -7.06 -1.53
C LEU A 309 0.06 -8.03 -2.05
N GLU A 310 0.27 -9.18 -1.39
CA GLU A 310 1.19 -10.24 -1.78
C GLU A 310 0.48 -11.58 -1.97
N ASP A 311 1.08 -12.47 -2.76
CA ASP A 311 0.67 -13.87 -2.87
C ASP A 311 1.29 -14.71 -1.73
N PRO A 312 0.91 -15.99 -1.56
CA PRO A 312 1.49 -16.85 -0.52
C PRO A 312 3.00 -17.11 -0.66
N GLN A 313 3.63 -16.66 -1.75
CA GLN A 313 5.08 -16.72 -1.96
C GLN A 313 5.76 -15.34 -1.77
N GLY A 314 5.04 -14.35 -1.21
CA GLY A 314 5.55 -13.00 -0.94
C GLY A 314 5.72 -12.13 -2.19
N ARG A 315 5.10 -12.50 -3.31
CA ARG A 315 5.18 -11.69 -4.54
C ARG A 315 4.04 -10.70 -4.57
N SER A 316 4.34 -9.43 -4.85
CA SER A 316 3.28 -8.43 -4.97
C SER A 316 2.25 -8.80 -6.04
N VAL A 317 0.97 -8.80 -5.65
CA VAL A 317 -0.20 -8.98 -6.52
C VAL A 317 -0.74 -7.64 -7.02
N VAL A 318 0.07 -6.58 -7.01
CA VAL A 318 -0.26 -5.29 -7.61
C VAL A 318 0.98 -4.68 -8.28
N TRP A 319 0.84 -4.02 -9.43
CA TRP A 319 1.98 -3.40 -10.14
C TRP A 319 1.64 -2.02 -10.71
N PRO A 320 2.51 -1.00 -10.52
CA PRO A 320 3.73 -1.03 -9.68
C PRO A 320 3.38 -1.35 -8.22
N PRO A 321 4.30 -1.89 -7.39
CA PRO A 321 3.97 -2.20 -6.00
C PRO A 321 3.40 -0.98 -5.29
N HIS A 322 2.42 -1.17 -4.42
CA HIS A 322 1.84 -0.07 -3.67
C HIS A 322 2.96 0.65 -2.88
N PRO A 323 2.89 1.98 -2.65
CA PRO A 323 3.91 2.64 -1.84
C PRO A 323 4.09 2.03 -0.44
N VAL A 324 3.06 1.38 0.13
CA VAL A 324 3.15 0.60 1.38
C VAL A 324 4.08 -0.61 1.28
N GLN A 325 4.23 -1.22 0.09
CA GLN A 325 5.17 -2.31 -0.18
C GLN A 325 6.55 -1.81 -0.59
N ALA A 326 6.63 -0.62 -1.18
CA ALA A 326 7.87 -0.05 -1.70
C ALA A 326 8.65 0.80 -0.67
N LEU A 327 7.98 1.32 0.36
CA LEU A 327 8.56 2.11 1.44
C LEU A 327 8.78 1.22 2.68
N THR A 328 9.85 1.48 3.43
CA THR A 328 10.29 0.62 4.54
C THR A 328 9.20 0.45 5.60
N CYS A 329 8.82 -0.81 5.86
CA CYS A 329 7.80 -1.20 6.86
C CYS A 329 8.37 -1.39 8.27
N GLU A 330 9.68 -1.61 8.36
CA GLU A 330 10.39 -1.87 9.62
C GLU A 330 10.67 -0.57 10.40
N PRO A 331 10.76 -0.64 11.75
CA PRO A 331 11.11 0.52 12.53
C PRO A 331 12.59 0.85 12.33
N VAL A 332 12.89 1.95 11.65
CA VAL A 332 14.26 2.39 11.37
C VAL A 332 14.66 3.54 12.31
N THR A 333 13.69 4.34 12.73
CA THR A 333 13.90 5.50 13.59
C THR A 333 13.42 5.25 15.01
N ALA A 334 13.88 6.08 15.95
CA ALA A 334 13.39 6.04 17.33
C ALA A 334 11.86 6.20 17.39
N ASP A 335 11.30 7.13 16.63
CA ASP A 335 9.85 7.37 16.60
C ASP A 335 9.07 6.18 16.03
N ASP A 336 9.69 5.38 15.16
CA ASP A 336 9.07 4.17 14.62
C ASP A 336 8.87 3.08 15.69
N TYR A 337 9.84 2.89 16.58
CA TYR A 337 9.69 1.98 17.71
C TYR A 337 8.56 2.44 18.64
N ALA A 338 8.46 3.74 18.91
CA ALA A 338 7.34 4.29 19.68
C ALA A 338 6.01 4.09 18.94
N ARG A 339 5.99 4.22 17.61
CA ARG A 339 4.80 3.97 16.78
C ARG A 339 4.36 2.53 16.84
N ARG A 340 5.27 1.55 16.71
CA ARG A 340 4.92 0.14 16.88
C ARG A 340 4.47 -0.18 18.30
N ALA A 341 5.11 0.39 19.33
CA ALA A 341 4.65 0.18 20.71
C ALA A 341 3.18 0.63 20.94
N ARG A 342 2.70 1.65 20.21
CA ARG A 342 1.30 2.12 20.30
C ARG A 342 0.28 1.17 19.64
N THR A 343 0.70 0.21 18.83
CA THR A 343 -0.22 -0.80 18.28
C THR A 343 -0.67 -1.81 19.35
N HIS A 344 0.08 -1.92 20.46
CA HIS A 344 -0.31 -2.72 21.60
C HIS A 344 -1.58 -2.15 22.26
N ALA A 345 -2.62 -2.98 22.41
CA ALA A 345 -3.94 -2.56 22.87
C ALA A 345 -3.94 -1.87 24.25
N GLY A 346 -2.99 -2.21 25.12
CA GLY A 346 -2.84 -1.62 26.46
C GLY A 346 -2.08 -0.28 26.49
N VAL A 347 -1.50 0.18 25.38
CA VAL A 347 -0.73 1.42 25.33
C VAL A 347 -1.63 2.59 24.90
N SER A 348 -1.49 3.72 25.59
CA SER A 348 -2.19 4.98 25.28
C SER A 348 -1.30 5.98 24.56
N ARG A 349 -0.06 6.13 25.03
CA ARG A 349 0.99 6.98 24.44
C ARG A 349 2.34 6.29 24.59
N ALA A 350 3.25 6.53 23.66
CA ALA A 350 4.61 6.00 23.73
C ALA A 350 5.60 7.04 23.20
N TRP A 351 6.80 7.05 23.76
CA TRP A 351 7.90 7.91 23.36
C TRP A 351 9.19 7.11 23.34
N THR A 352 10.15 7.52 22.53
CA THR A 352 11.53 7.05 22.63
C THR A 352 12.39 8.08 23.30
N VAL A 353 13.15 7.63 24.30
CA VAL A 353 14.21 8.40 24.92
C VAL A 353 15.54 7.81 24.44
N ARG A 354 16.45 8.69 24.01
CA ARG A 354 17.81 8.27 23.65
C ARG A 354 18.59 7.86 24.89
N GLY A 355 19.29 6.74 24.78
CA GLY A 355 20.03 6.12 25.86
C GLY A 355 19.19 5.12 26.67
N ARG A 356 19.91 4.37 27.49
CA ARG A 356 19.34 3.44 28.45
C ARG A 356 19.01 4.17 29.75
N LEU A 357 17.75 4.11 30.18
CA LEU A 357 17.37 4.59 31.50
C LEU A 357 17.96 3.70 32.61
N THR A 358 18.28 4.32 33.75
CA THR A 358 18.85 3.61 34.89
C THR A 358 17.92 2.49 35.33
N GLY A 359 18.47 1.29 35.49
CA GLY A 359 17.70 0.13 35.93
C GLY A 359 16.95 -0.60 34.84
N ILE A 360 17.01 -0.18 33.57
CA ILE A 360 16.26 -0.80 32.46
C ILE A 360 17.19 -1.60 31.55
N ALA A 361 16.91 -2.89 31.36
CA ALA A 361 17.59 -3.73 30.37
C ALA A 361 16.91 -3.62 28.99
N TRP A 362 17.60 -4.07 27.94
CA TRP A 362 17.08 -4.05 26.56
C TRP A 362 15.85 -4.96 26.35
N ASN A 363 15.50 -5.85 27.29
CA ASN A 363 14.30 -6.69 27.18
C ASN A 363 13.17 -6.21 28.10
N GLY A 364 13.27 -4.98 28.63
CA GLY A 364 12.25 -4.35 29.48
C GLY A 364 12.26 -4.82 30.94
N LEU A 365 13.15 -5.75 31.30
CA LEU A 365 13.32 -6.18 32.69
C LEU A 365 14.27 -5.24 33.45
N PRO A 366 14.23 -5.24 34.80
CA PRO A 366 15.25 -4.58 35.59
C PRO A 366 16.66 -5.08 35.26
N THR A 367 17.64 -4.18 35.21
CA THR A 367 19.05 -4.57 35.00
C THR A 367 19.51 -5.56 36.07
N GLY A 368 20.22 -6.61 35.66
CA GLY A 368 20.73 -7.65 36.56
C GLY A 368 19.75 -8.78 36.88
N THR A 369 18.52 -8.72 36.35
CA THR A 369 17.52 -9.82 36.48
C THR A 369 18.00 -11.12 35.87
N LEU A 370 18.77 -11.06 34.76
CA LEU A 370 19.31 -12.23 34.07
C LEU A 370 20.83 -12.10 33.97
N ALA A 371 21.56 -13.02 34.60
CA ALA A 371 23.03 -13.02 34.62
C ALA A 371 23.67 -13.26 33.23
N SER A 372 22.91 -13.84 32.29
CA SER A 372 23.34 -14.15 30.93
C SER A 372 23.24 -12.98 29.95
N ILE A 373 22.74 -11.82 30.39
CA ILE A 373 22.58 -10.64 29.54
C ILE A 373 23.58 -9.57 29.99
N PRO A 374 24.83 -9.57 29.47
CA PRO A 374 25.76 -8.48 29.72
C PRO A 374 25.20 -7.19 29.12
N VAL A 375 25.12 -6.15 29.95
CA VAL A 375 24.66 -4.82 29.57
C VAL A 375 25.90 -4.00 29.25
N ASP A 376 26.11 -3.61 27.99
CA ASP A 376 27.16 -2.66 27.64
C ASP A 376 26.68 -1.24 27.98
N PRO A 377 27.30 -0.56 28.97
CA PRO A 377 26.90 0.80 29.33
C PRO A 377 27.30 1.85 28.28
N THR A 378 28.13 1.49 27.30
CA THR A 378 28.62 2.38 26.24
C THR A 378 27.89 2.21 24.90
N ALA A 379 27.07 1.15 24.76
CA ALA A 379 26.24 0.95 23.59
C ALA A 379 25.18 2.06 23.49
N GLU A 380 24.97 2.57 22.27
CA GLU A 380 23.81 3.42 22.02
C GLU A 380 22.55 2.57 22.18
N ALA A 381 21.67 3.01 23.08
CA ALA A 381 20.44 2.31 23.42
C ALA A 381 19.26 3.27 23.25
N LEU A 382 18.07 2.70 23.15
CA LEU A 382 16.81 3.40 23.16
C LEU A 382 15.97 2.87 24.31
N THR A 383 15.25 3.75 25.00
CA THR A 383 14.25 3.33 25.98
C THR A 383 12.88 3.81 25.53
N LEU A 384 11.99 2.85 25.30
CA LEU A 384 10.57 3.09 25.05
C LEU A 384 9.88 3.44 26.37
N VAL A 385 9.46 4.68 26.51
CA VAL A 385 8.64 5.14 27.64
C VAL A 385 7.19 5.00 27.22
N VAL A 386 6.41 4.19 27.93
CA VAL A 386 5.02 3.92 27.56
C VAL A 386 4.04 4.28 28.66
N GLU A 387 2.93 4.91 28.29
CA GLU A 387 1.80 5.14 29.17
C GLU A 387 0.74 4.06 28.96
N SER A 388 0.49 3.28 30.00
CA SER A 388 -0.57 2.27 30.01
C SER A 388 -1.96 2.95 30.07
N ARG A 389 -2.93 2.36 29.36
CA ARG A 389 -4.35 2.74 29.48
C ARG A 389 -4.94 2.41 30.85
N GLU A 390 -4.40 1.39 31.49
CA GLU A 390 -4.86 0.90 32.80
C GLU A 390 -3.79 1.09 33.88
N THR A 391 -4.23 1.19 35.13
CA THR A 391 -3.31 1.22 36.27
C THR A 391 -2.78 -0.19 36.55
N LEU A 392 -1.48 -0.39 36.37
CA LEU A 392 -0.84 -1.70 36.52
C LEU A 392 -0.33 -1.94 37.94
N ALA A 393 -0.69 -3.10 38.51
CA ALA A 393 -0.09 -3.61 39.74
C ALA A 393 1.40 -3.90 39.54
N ALA A 394 2.21 -3.74 40.58
CA ALA A 394 3.67 -3.89 40.51
C ALA A 394 4.12 -5.23 39.90
N SER A 395 3.42 -6.32 40.22
CA SER A 395 3.73 -7.67 39.72
C SER A 395 3.42 -7.89 38.23
N ALA A 396 2.59 -7.04 37.61
CA ALA A 396 2.18 -7.15 36.21
C ALA A 396 2.98 -6.22 35.27
N ARG A 397 3.78 -5.31 35.83
CA ARG A 397 4.50 -4.29 35.05
C ARG A 397 5.51 -4.90 34.10
N ASP A 398 6.32 -5.84 34.57
CA ASP A 398 7.39 -6.44 33.78
C ASP A 398 6.83 -7.27 32.62
N ALA A 399 5.74 -8.01 32.86
CA ALA A 399 5.04 -8.76 31.82
C ALA A 399 4.47 -7.82 30.75
N PHE A 400 3.78 -6.75 31.18
CA PHE A 400 3.24 -5.75 30.27
C PHE A 400 4.33 -5.07 29.43
N LEU A 401 5.43 -4.63 30.05
CA LEU A 401 6.53 -3.98 29.33
C LEU A 401 7.20 -4.93 28.33
N ARG A 402 7.26 -6.23 28.66
CA ARG A 402 7.78 -7.25 27.76
C ARG A 402 6.87 -7.49 26.57
N ASP A 403 5.55 -7.55 26.78
CA ASP A 403 4.57 -7.70 25.70
C ASP A 403 4.56 -6.47 24.77
N VAL A 404 4.73 -5.27 25.33
CA VAL A 404 4.91 -4.04 24.57
C VAL A 404 6.19 -4.07 23.74
N LEU A 405 7.30 -4.55 24.31
CA LEU A 405 8.54 -4.74 23.55
C LEU A 405 8.39 -5.79 22.45
N ALA A 406 7.74 -6.92 22.73
CA ALA A 406 7.44 -7.94 21.71
C ALA A 406 6.63 -7.35 20.54
N THR A 407 5.71 -6.43 20.84
CA THR A 407 4.95 -5.71 19.80
C THR A 407 5.85 -4.78 18.97
N ALA A 408 6.84 -4.15 19.60
CA ALA A 408 7.72 -3.17 18.95
C ALA A 408 8.85 -3.82 18.13
N ILE A 409 9.47 -4.89 18.65
CA ILE A 409 10.71 -5.50 18.13
C ILE A 409 10.62 -7.02 17.94
N GLY A 410 9.42 -7.60 18.06
CA GLY A 410 9.16 -9.00 17.75
C GLY A 410 9.81 -10.00 18.71
N PRO A 411 10.16 -11.22 18.24
CA PRO A 411 10.65 -12.31 19.09
C PRO A 411 12.02 -12.02 19.71
N GLU A 412 12.75 -11.02 19.17
CA GLU A 412 14.08 -10.64 19.63
C GLU A 412 14.13 -10.24 21.11
N VAL A 413 12.99 -9.84 21.69
CA VAL A 413 12.83 -9.59 23.14
C VAL A 413 13.16 -10.81 24.03
N THR A 414 13.03 -12.02 23.48
CA THR A 414 13.29 -13.28 24.19
C THR A 414 14.56 -13.98 23.73
N ALA A 415 14.86 -13.91 22.43
CA ALA A 415 16.01 -14.51 21.80
C ALA A 415 16.79 -13.43 21.03
N PRO A 416 17.68 -12.68 21.71
CA PRO A 416 18.47 -11.68 21.01
C PRO A 416 19.39 -12.41 20.02
N PHE A 417 19.34 -12.00 18.75
CA PHE A 417 20.16 -12.54 17.66
C PHE A 417 19.74 -13.97 17.26
N PRO A 418 18.57 -14.14 16.61
CA PRO A 418 18.24 -15.44 16.00
C PRO A 418 19.38 -15.91 15.09
N ASP A 419 19.69 -17.21 15.11
CA ASP A 419 20.68 -17.78 14.19
C ASP A 419 20.13 -17.57 12.77
N TRP A 420 20.99 -17.31 11.78
CA TRP A 420 20.58 -17.20 10.38
C TRP A 420 19.95 -18.52 9.84
N ARG A 421 20.10 -19.61 10.60
CA ARG A 421 19.50 -20.92 10.36
C ARG A 421 18.12 -21.12 11.00
N ASP A 422 17.73 -20.25 11.93
CA ASP A 422 16.39 -20.30 12.48
C ASP A 422 15.42 -19.84 11.37
N ASP A 423 14.31 -20.57 11.18
CA ASP A 423 13.23 -20.09 10.31
C ASP A 423 12.69 -18.81 10.94
N VAL A 424 13.09 -17.67 10.39
CA VAL A 424 12.62 -16.38 10.86
C VAL A 424 11.40 -16.00 10.05
N ASP A 425 10.30 -15.69 10.73
CA ASP A 425 9.12 -15.16 10.07
C ASP A 425 9.45 -13.76 9.53
N ASP A 426 9.35 -13.57 8.22
CA ASP A 426 9.59 -12.30 7.54
C ASP A 426 8.57 -11.22 7.96
N LEU A 427 7.46 -11.63 8.59
CA LEU A 427 6.41 -10.75 9.09
C LEU A 427 6.67 -10.25 10.52
N GLU A 428 7.61 -10.86 11.25
CA GLU A 428 7.89 -10.45 12.63
C GLU A 428 8.71 -9.15 12.68
N PRO A 429 8.34 -8.17 13.55
CA PRO A 429 9.11 -6.95 13.75
C PRO A 429 10.55 -7.25 14.12
N ARG A 430 11.50 -6.44 13.65
CA ARG A 430 12.91 -6.58 14.06
C ARG A 430 13.52 -5.25 14.45
N ARG A 431 14.52 -5.33 15.31
CA ARG A 431 15.36 -4.17 15.62
C ARG A 431 16.38 -3.96 14.51
N VAL A 432 16.80 -2.72 14.31
CA VAL A 432 17.93 -2.43 13.42
C VAL A 432 19.22 -3.01 13.99
N ILE A 433 20.18 -3.31 13.11
CA ILE A 433 21.49 -3.84 13.47
C ILE A 433 22.10 -2.99 14.61
N CYS A 434 22.47 -3.66 15.70
CA CYS A 434 23.11 -3.10 16.90
C CYS A 434 22.22 -2.21 17.80
N ASP A 435 20.92 -2.09 17.56
CA ASP A 435 20.04 -1.36 18.48
C ASP A 435 19.79 -2.15 19.78
N GLU A 436 19.93 -1.49 20.92
CA GLU A 436 19.49 -2.00 22.21
C GLU A 436 18.22 -1.26 22.66
N VAL A 437 17.05 -1.88 22.57
CA VAL A 437 15.75 -1.21 22.81
C VAL A 437 15.08 -1.72 24.08
N GLY A 438 15.20 -1.00 25.20
CA GLY A 438 14.48 -1.31 26.44
C GLY A 438 13.09 -0.65 26.52
N ALA A 439 12.31 -0.96 27.56
CA ALA A 439 11.04 -0.29 27.83
C ALA A 439 10.86 0.05 29.32
N SER A 440 10.13 1.13 29.58
CA SER A 440 9.79 1.62 30.91
C SER A 440 8.39 2.23 30.92
N LEU A 441 7.74 2.24 32.08
CA LEU A 441 6.47 2.94 32.24
C LEU A 441 6.70 4.44 32.38
N LEU A 442 5.75 5.22 31.87
CA LEU A 442 5.66 6.65 32.13
C LEU A 442 5.46 6.90 33.62
N GLU A 443 6.41 7.60 34.24
CA GLU A 443 6.34 8.03 35.63
C GLU A 443 5.70 9.41 35.77
N ARG A 444 5.23 9.71 36.97
CA ARG A 444 4.77 11.05 37.35
C ARG A 444 5.83 11.66 38.26
N ALA A 445 6.31 12.85 37.91
CA ALA A 445 7.20 13.65 38.73
C ALA A 445 6.38 14.71 39.47
N PRO A 446 6.10 14.57 40.78
CA PRO A 446 5.40 15.60 41.53
C PRO A 446 6.30 16.84 41.65
N VAL A 447 5.81 18.00 41.22
CA VAL A 447 6.52 19.28 41.22
C VAL A 447 5.94 20.14 42.32
N LEU A 448 6.80 20.54 43.25
CA LEU A 448 6.53 21.53 44.28
C LEU A 448 6.76 22.91 43.67
N VAL A 449 5.72 23.76 43.68
CA VAL A 449 5.77 25.14 43.18
C VAL A 449 5.60 26.09 44.34
N GLN A 450 6.64 26.89 44.60
CA GLN A 450 6.65 27.94 45.61
C GLN A 450 6.68 29.29 44.92
N ALA A 451 5.76 30.18 45.28
CA ALA A 451 5.73 31.55 44.77
C ALA A 451 4.89 32.48 45.66
N THR A 452 5.08 33.78 45.48
CA THR A 452 4.22 34.82 46.05
C THR A 452 3.39 35.46 44.94
N LEU A 453 2.08 35.31 45.00
CA LEU A 453 1.10 35.87 44.09
C LEU A 453 0.76 37.30 44.50
N VAL A 454 0.94 38.26 43.60
CA VAL A 454 0.61 39.67 43.85
C VAL A 454 -0.80 39.96 43.34
N THR A 455 -1.70 40.42 44.21
CA THR A 455 -3.12 40.68 43.89
C THR A 455 -3.58 42.04 44.40
N ASP A 456 -4.77 42.48 43.97
CA ASP A 456 -5.46 43.65 44.56
C ASP A 456 -5.96 43.35 45.99
N VAL A 457 -6.25 44.42 46.73
CA VAL A 457 -6.82 44.35 48.08
C VAL A 457 -8.29 43.91 48.00
N GLY A 458 -8.68 42.94 48.83
CA GLY A 458 -10.06 42.46 48.93
C GLY A 458 -10.37 41.19 48.15
N VAL A 459 -9.39 40.64 47.43
CA VAL A 459 -9.51 39.33 46.77
C VAL A 459 -9.44 38.20 47.80
N ASP A 460 -10.27 37.17 47.64
CA ASP A 460 -10.21 35.95 48.44
C ASP A 460 -8.91 35.18 48.15
N ARG A 461 -8.06 35.07 49.18
CA ARG A 461 -6.74 34.46 49.09
C ARG A 461 -6.81 32.98 48.73
N ASP A 462 -7.74 32.24 49.35
CA ASP A 462 -7.84 30.80 49.16
C ASP A 462 -8.37 30.50 47.75
N ALA A 463 -9.35 31.29 47.28
CA ALA A 463 -9.86 31.17 45.92
C ALA A 463 -8.77 31.43 44.86
N VAL A 464 -7.91 32.45 45.05
CA VAL A 464 -6.80 32.74 44.13
C VAL A 464 -5.76 31.63 44.13
N VAL A 465 -5.39 31.11 45.32
CA VAL A 465 -4.42 30.02 45.42
C VAL A 465 -4.94 28.76 44.75
N GLU A 466 -6.21 28.40 44.97
CA GLU A 466 -6.81 27.21 44.34
C GLU A 466 -6.95 27.36 42.82
N ASP A 467 -7.35 28.52 42.31
CA ASP A 467 -7.41 28.77 40.87
C ASP A 467 -6.01 28.73 40.22
N ALA A 468 -5.00 29.33 40.86
CA ALA A 468 -3.61 29.24 40.39
C ALA A 468 -3.11 27.79 40.35
N ARG A 469 -3.38 26.99 41.39
CA ARG A 469 -3.06 25.56 41.42
C ARG A 469 -3.80 24.80 40.30
N ALA A 470 -5.09 25.04 40.13
CA ALA A 470 -5.89 24.40 39.09
C ALA A 470 -5.34 24.70 37.68
N ARG A 471 -4.89 25.94 37.44
CA ARG A 471 -4.26 26.35 36.17
C ARG A 471 -2.91 25.69 35.94
N ILE A 472 -2.06 25.60 36.96
CA ILE A 472 -0.77 24.88 36.87
C ILE A 472 -1.03 23.39 36.59
N THR A 473 -1.98 22.77 37.29
CA THR A 473 -2.39 21.37 37.04
C THR A 473 -2.88 21.19 35.60
N ALA A 474 -3.73 22.09 35.11
CA ALA A 474 -4.24 22.05 33.74
C ALA A 474 -3.13 22.32 32.69
N PHE A 475 -2.12 23.12 33.03
CA PHE A 475 -0.95 23.34 32.18
C PHE A 475 -0.10 22.05 32.07
N PHE A 476 0.26 21.43 33.20
CA PHE A 476 1.00 20.16 33.19
C PHE A 476 0.22 19.02 32.51
N ALA A 477 -1.10 18.98 32.66
CA ALA A 477 -1.94 17.99 31.99
C ALA A 477 -2.04 18.20 30.46
N ARG A 478 -2.06 19.46 29.99
CA ARG A 478 -2.18 19.79 28.56
C ARG A 478 -0.88 19.61 27.79
N GLY A 479 0.28 19.77 28.43
CA GLY A 479 1.57 19.79 27.72
C GLY A 479 1.87 21.13 27.06
N ARG A 480 2.98 21.20 26.32
CA ARG A 480 3.48 22.40 25.65
C ARG A 480 3.05 22.42 24.18
N PRO A 481 2.29 23.43 23.71
CA PRO A 481 1.77 23.45 22.35
C PRO A 481 2.85 23.42 21.26
N GLU A 482 3.98 24.11 21.47
CA GLU A 482 5.08 24.15 20.49
C GLU A 482 5.79 22.80 20.29
N THR A 483 5.68 21.88 21.25
CA THR A 483 6.24 20.54 21.14
C THR A 483 5.40 19.66 20.22
N PHE A 484 4.14 20.03 19.96
CA PHE A 484 3.20 19.28 19.13
C PHE A 484 2.93 19.99 17.81
N VAL A 485 3.98 20.32 17.04
CA VAL A 485 3.79 20.61 15.62
C VAL A 485 3.74 19.28 14.89
N PRO A 486 2.56 18.71 14.57
CA PRO A 486 2.51 17.47 13.82
C PRO A 486 3.22 17.71 12.49
N PRO A 487 4.12 16.81 12.07
CA PRO A 487 4.68 16.88 10.72
C PRO A 487 3.52 16.90 9.71
N PRO A 488 3.70 17.56 8.55
CA PRO A 488 2.68 17.52 7.52
C PRO A 488 2.33 16.06 7.23
N PRO A 489 1.04 15.71 7.12
CA PRO A 489 0.63 14.33 6.93
C PRO A 489 1.31 13.78 5.68
N GLN A 490 2.21 12.82 5.89
CA GLN A 490 2.80 12.08 4.79
C GLN A 490 1.78 11.04 4.34
N VAL A 491 1.60 10.94 3.02
CA VAL A 491 0.60 10.08 2.41
C VAL A 491 0.88 8.62 2.75
N VAL A 492 2.14 8.19 2.74
CA VAL A 492 2.56 6.84 3.15
C VAL A 492 3.79 6.99 4.03
N ASP A 493 3.69 6.52 5.27
CA ASP A 493 4.69 6.70 6.34
C ASP A 493 4.57 5.51 7.29
N GLY A 494 5.66 4.74 7.40
CA GLY A 494 5.73 3.56 8.25
C GLY A 494 6.03 3.90 9.72
N PRO A 495 6.23 2.88 10.56
CA PRO A 495 5.90 1.47 10.36
C PRO A 495 4.39 1.19 10.46
N TRP A 496 3.96 0.06 9.90
CA TRP A 496 2.55 -0.36 9.85
C TRP A 496 2.21 -1.38 10.94
N PRO A 497 0.99 -1.37 11.51
CA PRO A 497 -0.09 -0.41 11.27
C PRO A 497 0.19 0.95 11.92
N ARG A 498 -0.24 2.04 11.24
CA ARG A 498 -0.03 3.40 11.72
C ARG A 498 -0.93 3.73 12.90
N VAL A 499 -0.34 3.94 14.08
CA VAL A 499 -1.02 4.49 15.27
C VAL A 499 -0.37 5.80 15.69
N ASP A 500 -1.07 6.91 15.44
CA ASP A 500 -0.58 8.24 15.73
C ASP A 500 -0.62 8.57 17.23
N GLN A 501 0.32 9.40 17.66
CA GLN A 501 0.38 9.92 19.02
C GLN A 501 -0.81 10.87 19.26
N PRO A 502 -1.54 10.76 20.39
CA PRO A 502 -2.45 11.81 20.83
C PRO A 502 -1.73 13.17 20.91
N THR A 503 -2.41 14.23 20.47
CA THR A 503 -1.82 15.58 20.34
C THR A 503 -1.70 16.35 21.66
N LEU A 504 -2.18 15.78 22.77
CA LEU A 504 -2.20 16.41 24.09
C LEU A 504 -1.30 15.68 25.10
N GLY A 505 -0.78 16.48 26.04
CA GLY A 505 -0.06 16.04 27.23
C GLY A 505 1.44 16.28 27.18
N TRP A 506 2.11 16.18 28.30
CA TRP A 506 3.55 16.49 28.39
C TRP A 506 4.41 15.39 27.75
N VAL A 507 5.54 15.77 27.13
CA VAL A 507 6.53 14.83 26.60
C VAL A 507 7.54 14.45 27.70
N PRO A 508 7.83 13.16 27.93
CA PRO A 508 8.70 12.72 29.02
C PRO A 508 10.09 13.37 28.95
N GLY A 509 10.60 13.79 30.12
CA GLY A 509 11.90 14.45 30.22
C GLY A 509 11.96 15.91 29.78
N GLU A 510 10.90 16.45 29.17
CA GLU A 510 10.89 17.86 28.82
C GLU A 510 10.94 18.74 30.08
N PRO A 511 11.83 19.74 30.12
CA PRO A 511 11.98 20.60 31.28
C PRO A 511 10.81 21.59 31.39
N VAL A 512 10.45 21.97 32.62
CA VAL A 512 9.42 22.96 32.89
C VAL A 512 10.05 24.36 32.92
N ARG A 513 9.60 25.26 32.03
CA ARG A 513 10.09 26.64 32.01
C ARG A 513 9.33 27.51 32.99
N PHE A 514 10.06 28.37 33.71
CA PHE A 514 9.49 29.28 34.70
C PHE A 514 8.51 30.27 34.07
N THR A 515 8.82 30.79 32.88
CA THR A 515 7.97 31.74 32.16
C THR A 515 6.59 31.17 31.85
N GLU A 516 6.52 29.91 31.42
CA GLU A 516 5.25 29.23 31.08
C GLU A 516 4.38 29.00 32.33
N VAL A 517 5.00 28.70 33.48
CA VAL A 517 4.30 28.59 34.76
C VAL A 517 3.78 29.94 35.23
N VAL A 518 4.57 31.02 35.07
CA VAL A 518 4.10 32.39 35.36
C VAL A 518 2.91 32.76 34.47
N GLU A 519 2.98 32.48 33.16
CA GLU A 519 1.89 32.72 32.22
C GLU A 519 0.62 31.95 32.62
N ALA A 520 0.75 30.69 33.02
CA ALA A 520 -0.38 29.89 33.50
C ALA A 520 -1.04 30.51 34.75
N ILE A 521 -0.24 31.03 35.69
CA ILE A 521 -0.71 31.68 36.91
C ILE A 521 -1.38 33.04 36.61
N VAL A 522 -0.71 33.91 35.85
CA VAL A 522 -1.19 35.26 35.51
C VAL A 522 -2.38 35.23 34.55
N GLY A 523 -2.68 34.08 33.94
CA GLY A 523 -3.95 33.84 33.28
C GLY A 523 -5.18 34.01 34.18
N ASN A 524 -5.01 34.07 35.50
CA ASN A 524 -6.04 34.58 36.43
C ASN A 524 -5.99 36.13 36.48
N PRO A 525 -7.05 36.84 36.06
CA PRO A 525 -7.05 38.30 36.02
C PRO A 525 -6.92 38.99 37.39
N ALA A 526 -7.12 38.26 38.49
CA ALA A 526 -6.92 38.77 39.85
C ALA A 526 -5.43 38.77 40.28
N VAL A 527 -4.56 38.07 39.54
CA VAL A 527 -3.12 38.00 39.81
C VAL A 527 -2.40 38.98 38.87
N TRP A 528 -1.76 40.00 39.45
CA TRP A 528 -1.02 41.02 38.69
C TRP A 528 0.43 40.63 38.43
N GLY A 529 0.98 39.71 39.22
CA GLY A 529 2.36 39.26 39.09
C GLY A 529 2.70 38.11 40.02
N VAL A 530 3.88 37.52 39.78
CA VAL A 530 4.43 36.41 40.55
C VAL A 530 5.84 36.78 41.00
N GLU A 531 6.09 36.72 42.31
CA GLU A 531 7.39 36.96 42.95
C GLU A 531 7.97 35.66 43.51
N ASP A 532 9.30 35.58 43.57
CA ASP A 532 10.05 34.47 44.19
C ASP A 532 9.62 33.07 43.71
N LEU A 533 9.31 32.93 42.40
CA LEU A 533 8.94 31.64 41.84
C LEU A 533 10.14 30.68 41.90
N ALA A 534 9.95 29.59 42.63
CA ALA A 534 10.90 28.51 42.77
C ALA A 534 10.19 27.16 42.63
N MET A 535 10.83 26.20 41.96
CA MET A 535 10.25 24.88 41.72
C MET A 535 11.24 23.76 42.06
N LYS A 536 10.72 22.60 42.45
CA LYS A 536 11.51 21.36 42.52
C LYS A 536 10.67 20.13 42.28
N VAL A 537 11.29 19.06 41.79
CA VAL A 537 10.70 17.73 41.85
C VAL A 537 10.72 17.24 43.30
N GLU A 538 9.64 16.63 43.77
CA GLU A 538 9.53 16.07 45.11
C GLU A 538 10.63 15.02 45.35
N GLY A 539 11.30 15.09 46.50
CA GLY A 539 12.51 14.30 46.80
C GLY A 539 13.83 14.95 46.36
N ALA A 540 13.81 15.97 45.50
CA ALA A 540 15.02 16.72 45.15
C ALA A 540 15.51 17.60 46.32
N ALA A 541 16.84 17.77 46.39
CA ALA A 541 17.52 18.41 47.51
C ALA A 541 17.22 19.92 47.63
N ALA A 542 17.09 20.64 46.51
CA ALA A 542 16.96 22.09 46.50
C ALA A 542 15.85 22.57 45.55
N PHE A 543 15.31 23.75 45.85
CA PHE A 543 14.49 24.52 44.91
C PHE A 543 15.38 25.19 43.86
N VAL A 544 14.91 25.18 42.63
CA VAL A 544 15.51 25.84 41.47
C VAL A 544 14.74 27.14 41.23
N THR A 545 15.44 28.21 40.89
CA THR A 545 14.85 29.51 40.53
C THR A 545 15.02 29.79 39.04
N ALA A 546 14.34 30.83 38.53
CA ALA A 546 14.47 31.19 37.11
C ALA A 546 15.92 31.49 36.68
N SER A 547 16.79 31.95 37.59
CA SER A 547 18.22 32.20 37.32
C SER A 547 19.04 30.92 37.17
N ASP A 548 18.58 29.80 37.72
CA ASP A 548 19.27 28.51 37.65
C ASP A 548 18.93 27.73 36.36
N GLY A 549 18.01 28.25 35.55
CA GLY A 549 17.51 27.61 34.33
C GLY A 549 16.15 26.91 34.53
N PRO A 550 15.66 26.16 33.54
CA PRO A 550 14.38 25.46 33.64
C PRO A 550 14.47 24.25 34.59
N LEU A 551 13.33 23.84 35.15
CA LEU A 551 13.28 22.65 36.01
C LEU A 551 13.43 21.38 35.17
N VAL A 552 14.50 20.64 35.41
CA VAL A 552 14.76 19.34 34.74
C VAL A 552 13.81 18.28 35.28
N ILE A 553 13.16 17.55 34.37
CA ILE A 553 12.29 16.41 34.68
C ILE A 553 13.02 15.11 34.30
N PRO A 554 12.91 14.02 35.08
CA PRO A 554 13.46 12.72 34.70
C PRO A 554 12.96 12.26 33.32
N ALA A 555 13.82 11.58 32.56
CA ALA A 555 13.54 11.30 31.15
C ALA A 555 12.36 10.33 30.90
N ASN A 556 11.97 9.51 31.88
CA ASN A 556 10.74 8.71 31.84
C ASN A 556 9.54 9.35 32.54
N ALA A 557 9.63 10.59 32.99
CA ALA A 557 8.60 11.21 33.81
C ALA A 557 7.98 12.43 33.15
N VAL A 558 6.73 12.71 33.53
CA VAL A 558 6.01 13.95 33.20
C VAL A 558 5.67 14.71 34.48
N PRO A 559 5.67 16.06 34.45
CA PRO A 559 5.37 16.86 35.61
C PRO A 559 3.91 16.68 36.03
N THR A 560 3.69 16.67 37.34
CA THR A 560 2.38 16.77 37.98
C THR A 560 2.50 17.74 39.14
N LEU A 561 1.44 18.47 39.48
CA LEU A 561 1.52 19.38 40.63
C LEU A 561 1.49 18.55 41.93
N ALA A 562 2.48 18.73 42.80
CA ALA A 562 2.51 18.05 44.08
C ALA A 562 1.41 18.56 45.01
N ASP A 563 0.92 17.69 45.90
CA ASP A 563 -0.12 18.01 46.88
C ASP A 563 0.45 18.78 48.10
N ALA A 564 1.08 19.92 47.83
CA ALA A 564 1.60 20.84 48.85
C ALA A 564 1.21 22.28 48.54
N ARG A 565 0.68 23.00 49.54
CA ARG A 565 0.28 24.41 49.42
C ARG A 565 1.45 25.35 49.71
N CYS A 566 2.28 25.60 48.69
CA CYS A 566 3.47 26.48 48.80
C CYS A 566 3.30 27.87 48.16
N LEU A 567 2.10 28.20 47.66
CA LEU A 567 1.77 29.53 47.13
C LEU A 567 1.32 30.46 48.24
N ARG A 568 1.82 31.70 48.24
CA ARG A 568 1.43 32.76 49.18
C ARG A 568 0.78 33.92 48.41
N VAL A 569 -0.02 34.74 49.10
CA VAL A 569 -0.65 35.93 48.50
C VAL A 569 -0.13 37.18 49.19
N ARG A 570 0.34 38.15 48.40
CA ARG A 570 0.73 39.50 48.84
C ARG A 570 -0.19 40.51 48.17
N PHE A 571 -0.82 41.36 48.98
CA PHE A 571 -1.64 42.46 48.46
C PHE A 571 -0.76 43.61 47.99
N SER A 572 -1.02 44.11 46.79
CA SER A 572 -0.44 45.34 46.29
C SER A 572 -1.18 46.54 46.89
N LEU A 573 -0.50 47.34 47.71
CA LEU A 573 -1.08 48.55 48.32
C LEU A 573 -0.89 49.79 47.43
N THR A 574 -0.22 49.65 46.28
CA THR A 574 0.02 50.74 45.34
C THR A 574 -1.21 50.97 44.47
N SER A 575 -2.01 51.97 44.85
CA SER A 575 -3.19 52.44 44.11
C SER A 575 -2.85 53.35 42.91
N ARG A 576 -1.60 53.38 42.42
CA ARG A 576 -1.18 54.23 41.30
C ARG A 576 -0.11 53.54 40.44
N CYS A 577 -0.24 53.71 39.12
CA CYS A 577 0.72 53.32 38.11
C CYS A 577 2.14 53.76 38.50
N GLY A 578 3.11 52.86 38.34
CA GLY A 578 4.55 53.13 38.44
C GLY A 578 5.16 53.67 37.15
N ASP A 579 4.36 54.21 36.24
CA ASP A 579 4.83 55.04 35.13
C ASP A 579 4.49 56.50 35.45
N ALA A 580 5.44 57.16 36.12
CA ALA A 580 5.64 58.60 36.13
C ALA A 580 7.12 58.88 35.86
#